data_AF-C5TCJ2-F1
#
_entry.id   AF-C5TCJ2-F1
#
_cell.length_a   1.000
_cell.length_b   1.000
_cell.length_c   1.000
_cell.angle_alpha   90.00
_cell.angle_beta   90.00
_cell.angle_gamma   90.00
#
_symmetry.space_group_name_H-M   'P 1'
#
loop_
_entity.id
_entity.type
_entity.pdbx_description
1 polymer ?
#
loop_
_entity_poly.entity_id
_entity_poly.type
_entity_poly.pdbx_seq_one_letter_code
_entity_poly.pdbx_strand_id
1 'polypeptide(L)'
;MYSYEDRIRAVELFIRLGMRVRPTIRQLGYPTKNSLKGWYREYQQRQDLPKSYAEREPKFSQAQKAAALEHYLAHDRCIAATMRALGYPGRGTLTKWIRDAIPEARKAIVGSVGQRRYPESLKQTGVVKLCTRQESAQAVADKLGVCRPTLYNWKNQLLGREAPASMKHTHRSPQQRERDELELQVATLRREVRQLRLEQELLNKANELLKKWPGRQSAAPVQPGEDTAD
;
A
#
# COMPACT_ATOMS: atom_id res chain seq x y z
N MET A 1 -36.69 6.85 -15.96
CA MET A 1 -38.10 6.92 -15.51
C MET A 1 -38.89 7.47 -16.69
N TYR A 2 -40.03 6.87 -17.07
CA TYR A 2 -40.74 7.25 -18.29
C TYR A 2 -41.64 8.47 -18.05
N SER A 3 -41.71 9.39 -19.01
CA SER A 3 -42.59 10.56 -18.92
C SER A 3 -44.07 10.14 -18.89
N TYR A 4 -44.97 11.03 -18.48
CA TYR A 4 -46.41 10.78 -18.60
C TYR A 4 -46.82 10.53 -20.05
N GLU A 5 -46.33 11.35 -20.98
CA GLU A 5 -46.61 11.23 -22.42
C GLU A 5 -46.15 9.90 -23.00
N ASP A 6 -44.96 9.44 -22.63
CA ASP A 6 -44.43 8.14 -23.05
C ASP A 6 -45.28 6.97 -22.55
N ARG A 7 -45.79 7.07 -21.32
CA ARG A 7 -46.62 6.02 -20.71
C ARG A 7 -47.99 5.96 -21.38
N ILE A 8 -48.63 7.09 -21.63
CA ILE A 8 -49.92 7.17 -22.35
C ILE A 8 -49.76 6.65 -23.78
N ARG A 9 -48.75 7.10 -24.52
CA ARG A 9 -48.45 6.62 -25.87
C ARG A 9 -48.27 5.11 -25.94
N ALA A 10 -47.58 4.53 -24.95
CA ALA A 10 -47.38 3.10 -24.87
C ALA A 10 -48.69 2.33 -24.61
N VAL A 11 -49.57 2.85 -23.75
CA VAL A 11 -50.88 2.24 -23.46
C VAL A 11 -51.82 2.35 -24.66
N GLU A 12 -51.87 3.50 -25.32
CA GLU A 12 -52.68 3.69 -26.53
C GLU A 12 -52.26 2.74 -27.65
N LEU A 13 -50.95 2.63 -27.90
CA LEU A 13 -50.44 1.69 -28.90
C LEU A 13 -50.73 0.24 -28.52
N PHE A 14 -50.64 -0.11 -27.23
CA PHE A 14 -50.98 -1.44 -26.73
C PHE A 14 -52.45 -1.79 -27.00
N ILE A 15 -53.37 -0.84 -26.82
CA ILE A 15 -54.79 -1.01 -27.14
C ILE A 15 -54.99 -1.16 -28.66
N ARG A 16 -54.38 -0.29 -29.46
CA ARG A 16 -54.47 -0.33 -30.94
C ARG A 16 -53.97 -1.65 -31.52
N LEU A 17 -52.96 -2.26 -30.92
CA LEU A 17 -52.38 -3.53 -31.35
C LEU A 17 -53.09 -4.77 -30.77
N GLY A 18 -54.27 -4.60 -30.17
CA GLY A 18 -55.07 -5.70 -29.62
C GLY A 18 -54.43 -6.34 -28.39
N MET A 19 -53.84 -5.53 -27.50
CA MET A 19 -53.18 -5.96 -26.26
C MET A 19 -51.96 -6.88 -26.48
N ARG A 20 -51.28 -6.75 -27.62
CA ARG A 20 -50.08 -7.53 -27.94
C ARG A 20 -48.83 -6.82 -27.42
N VAL A 21 -48.22 -7.40 -26.39
CA VAL A 21 -47.05 -6.80 -25.72
C VAL A 21 -45.81 -6.74 -26.62
N ARG A 22 -45.45 -7.84 -27.30
CA ARG A 22 -44.21 -7.90 -28.11
C ARG A 22 -44.19 -6.88 -29.26
N PRO A 23 -45.26 -6.73 -30.07
CA PRO A 23 -45.33 -5.70 -31.10
C PRO A 23 -45.20 -4.28 -30.54
N THR A 24 -45.89 -3.97 -29.44
CA THR A 24 -45.83 -2.65 -28.80
C THR A 24 -44.41 -2.28 -28.39
N ILE A 25 -43.68 -3.21 -27.75
CA ILE A 25 -42.28 -2.99 -27.34
C ILE A 25 -41.35 -2.88 -28.55
N ARG A 26 -41.57 -3.69 -29.60
CA ARG A 26 -40.75 -3.63 -30.82
C ARG A 26 -40.91 -2.31 -31.55
N GLN A 27 -42.11 -1.72 -31.54
CA GLN A 27 -42.41 -0.48 -32.24
C GLN A 27 -41.95 0.77 -31.47
N LEU A 28 -42.00 0.75 -30.13
CA LEU A 28 -41.58 1.90 -29.31
C LEU A 28 -40.13 1.81 -28.81
N GLY A 29 -39.53 0.61 -28.76
CA GLY A 29 -38.19 0.40 -28.17
C GLY A 29 -38.14 0.46 -26.64
N TYR A 30 -39.27 0.82 -26.02
CA TYR A 30 -39.59 0.78 -24.59
C TYR A 30 -41.08 0.41 -24.50
N PRO A 31 -41.71 0.21 -23.33
CA PRO A 31 -41.21 -0.09 -21.99
C PRO A 31 -40.98 -1.59 -21.76
N THR A 32 -40.71 -2.02 -20.52
CA THR A 32 -40.68 -3.46 -20.19
C THR A 32 -42.09 -4.08 -20.20
N LYS A 33 -42.17 -5.41 -20.41
CA LYS A 33 -43.45 -6.18 -20.36
C LYS A 33 -44.26 -5.89 -19.10
N ASN A 34 -43.60 -5.80 -17.94
CA ASN A 34 -44.27 -5.61 -16.66
C ASN A 34 -44.76 -4.17 -16.48
N SER A 35 -43.97 -3.20 -16.93
CA SER A 35 -44.37 -1.78 -16.94
C SER A 35 -45.61 -1.57 -17.80
N LEU A 36 -45.65 -2.11 -19.02
CA LEU A 36 -46.80 -1.96 -19.92
C LEU A 36 -48.08 -2.54 -19.34
N LYS A 37 -47.99 -3.73 -18.73
CA LYS A 37 -49.13 -4.37 -18.05
C LYS A 37 -49.61 -3.57 -16.84
N GLY A 38 -48.68 -3.00 -16.06
CA GLY A 38 -49.00 -2.15 -14.92
C GLY A 38 -49.74 -0.88 -15.36
N TRP A 39 -49.19 -0.18 -16.34
CA TRP A 39 -49.79 1.03 -16.91
C TRP A 39 -51.18 0.78 -17.50
N TYR A 40 -51.37 -0.32 -18.23
CA TYR A 40 -52.68 -0.66 -18.77
C TYR A 40 -53.71 -0.95 -17.67
N ARG A 41 -53.33 -1.64 -16.60
CA ARG A 41 -54.23 -1.88 -15.45
C ARG A 41 -54.65 -0.58 -14.76
N GLU A 42 -53.70 0.33 -14.55
CA GLU A 42 -53.99 1.65 -13.98
C GLU A 42 -54.91 2.47 -14.90
N TYR A 43 -54.63 2.44 -16.20
CA TYR A 43 -55.46 3.08 -17.23
C TYR A 43 -56.89 2.54 -17.26
N GLN A 44 -57.08 1.22 -17.16
CA GLN A 44 -58.42 0.61 -17.12
C GLN A 44 -59.24 1.05 -15.90
N GLN A 45 -58.61 1.27 -14.75
CA GLN A 45 -59.30 1.65 -13.53
C GLN A 45 -59.71 3.13 -13.49
N ARG A 46 -58.88 4.01 -14.07
CA ARG A 46 -59.02 5.47 -13.93
C ARG A 46 -59.30 6.21 -15.24
N GLN A 47 -59.28 5.49 -16.36
CA GLN A 47 -59.28 6.03 -17.73
C GLN A 47 -58.13 7.01 -18.02
N ASP A 48 -57.14 7.11 -17.13
CA ASP A 48 -55.94 7.94 -17.27
C ASP A 48 -54.80 7.35 -16.41
N LEU A 49 -53.56 7.76 -16.69
CA LEU A 49 -52.40 7.45 -15.86
C LEU A 49 -52.05 8.61 -14.93
N PRO A 50 -51.48 8.33 -13.74
CA PRO A 50 -50.91 9.37 -12.90
C PRO A 50 -49.79 10.15 -13.62
N LYS A 51 -49.92 11.48 -13.67
CA LYS A 51 -48.91 12.40 -14.26
C LYS A 51 -47.53 12.24 -13.63
N SER A 52 -47.47 11.99 -12.32
CA SER A 52 -46.28 11.57 -11.60
C SER A 52 -46.43 10.11 -11.15
N TYR A 53 -45.30 9.42 -10.96
CA TYR A 53 -45.31 8.21 -10.14
C TYR A 53 -45.81 8.62 -8.76
N ALA A 54 -46.84 7.96 -8.24
CA ALA A 54 -47.44 8.31 -6.96
C ALA A 54 -46.33 8.55 -5.93
N GLU A 55 -46.24 9.78 -5.42
CA GLU A 55 -45.28 10.11 -4.37
C GLU A 55 -45.64 9.22 -3.19
N ARG A 56 -44.77 8.24 -2.92
CA ARG A 56 -44.95 7.37 -1.78
C ARG A 56 -44.94 8.28 -0.55
N GLU A 57 -45.99 8.18 0.26
CA GLU A 57 -46.07 8.96 1.50
C GLU A 57 -44.76 8.81 2.27
N PRO A 58 -44.16 9.93 2.70
CA PRO A 58 -42.90 9.89 3.40
C PRO A 58 -43.07 9.01 4.64
N LYS A 59 -42.14 8.05 4.81
CA LYS A 59 -42.18 7.07 5.91
C LYS A 59 -42.22 7.72 7.31
N PHE A 60 -41.82 8.98 7.42
CA PHE A 60 -41.82 9.74 8.66
C PHE A 60 -42.48 11.09 8.43
N SER A 61 -43.26 11.53 9.40
CA SER A 61 -43.90 12.84 9.36
C SER A 61 -42.86 13.96 9.52
N GLN A 62 -43.21 15.16 9.07
CA GLN A 62 -42.34 16.32 9.24
C GLN A 62 -42.13 16.66 10.73
N ALA A 63 -43.14 16.42 11.58
CA ALA A 63 -43.03 16.57 13.03
C ALA A 63 -42.01 15.60 13.64
N GLN A 64 -42.03 14.33 13.23
CA GLN A 64 -41.03 13.33 13.65
C GLN A 64 -39.62 13.71 13.23
N LYS A 65 -39.46 14.27 12.03
CA LYS A 65 -38.17 14.79 11.56
C LYS A 65 -37.69 15.97 12.42
N ALA A 66 -38.56 16.92 12.73
CA ALA A 66 -38.22 18.08 13.55
C ALA A 66 -37.80 17.66 14.97
N ALA A 67 -38.58 16.81 15.62
CA ALA A 67 -38.27 16.29 16.96
C ALA A 67 -36.92 15.56 17.01
N ALA A 68 -36.60 14.77 15.96
CA ALA A 68 -35.31 14.09 15.87
C ALA A 68 -34.12 15.05 15.71
N LEU A 69 -34.29 16.13 14.96
CA LEU A 69 -33.25 17.14 14.77
C LEU A 69 -33.07 18.00 16.03
N GLU A 70 -34.16 18.35 16.71
CA GLU A 70 -34.14 19.09 17.97
C GLU A 70 -33.43 18.29 19.07
N HIS A 71 -33.80 17.02 19.24
CA HIS A 71 -33.15 16.14 20.20
C HIS A 71 -31.65 15.99 19.89
N TYR A 72 -31.28 15.86 18.61
CA TYR A 72 -29.89 15.80 18.20
C TYR A 72 -29.10 17.05 18.57
N LEU A 73 -29.69 18.23 18.40
CA LEU A 73 -29.06 19.50 18.76
C LEU A 73 -28.93 19.69 20.27
N ALA A 74 -29.94 19.25 21.04
CA ALA A 74 -29.95 19.37 22.49
C ALA A 74 -28.98 18.39 23.20
N HIS A 75 -28.69 17.23 22.61
CA HIS A 75 -27.92 16.14 23.24
C HIS A 75 -26.59 15.89 22.51
N ASP A 76 -25.72 16.90 22.52
CA ASP A 76 -24.32 16.85 22.07
C ASP A 76 -24.09 16.35 20.64
N ARG A 77 -25.10 16.44 19.76
CA ARG A 77 -25.00 16.02 18.36
C ARG A 77 -24.63 14.54 18.22
N CYS A 78 -25.10 13.70 19.14
CA CYS A 78 -24.89 12.26 19.12
C CYS A 78 -26.04 11.52 18.40
N ILE A 79 -25.75 10.98 17.20
CA ILE A 79 -26.72 10.21 16.39
C ILE A 79 -27.20 8.97 17.15
N ALA A 80 -26.29 8.25 17.82
CA ALA A 80 -26.63 7.01 18.52
C ALA A 80 -27.51 7.26 19.75
N ALA A 81 -27.28 8.34 20.49
CA ALA A 81 -28.12 8.72 21.63
C ALA A 81 -29.53 9.11 21.17
N THR A 82 -29.62 9.91 20.10
CA THR A 82 -30.91 10.33 19.52
C THR A 82 -31.73 9.14 19.03
N MET A 83 -31.11 8.17 18.37
CA MET A 83 -31.78 6.93 17.96
C MET A 83 -32.27 6.10 19.15
N ARG A 84 -31.47 6.00 20.21
CA ARG A 84 -31.85 5.25 21.43
C ARG A 84 -32.99 5.92 22.18
N ALA A 85 -33.01 7.25 22.23
CA ALA A 85 -34.04 8.01 22.92
C ALA A 85 -35.39 7.99 22.18
N LEU A 86 -35.37 8.16 20.86
CA LEU A 86 -36.61 8.27 20.07
C LEU A 86 -37.10 6.92 19.51
N GLY A 87 -36.26 5.90 19.42
CA GLY A 87 -36.60 4.60 18.83
C GLY A 87 -36.74 4.61 17.30
N TYR A 88 -36.69 5.79 16.69
CA TYR A 88 -36.66 6.08 15.27
C TYR A 88 -35.86 7.37 15.04
N PRO A 89 -35.47 7.74 13.81
CA PRO A 89 -35.34 6.92 12.61
C PRO A 89 -34.03 6.10 12.64
N GLY A 90 -33.80 5.24 11.64
CA GLY A 90 -32.52 4.53 11.49
C GLY A 90 -31.33 5.48 11.22
N ARG A 91 -30.10 5.01 11.49
CA ARG A 91 -28.86 5.80 11.40
C ARG A 91 -28.70 6.56 10.07
N GLY A 92 -28.95 5.87 8.95
CA GLY A 92 -28.80 6.47 7.61
C GLY A 92 -29.79 7.60 7.36
N THR A 93 -31.05 7.42 7.79
CA THR A 93 -32.10 8.42 7.67
C THR A 93 -31.82 9.65 8.52
N LEU A 94 -31.43 9.46 9.80
CA LEU A 94 -31.08 10.58 10.67
C LEU A 94 -29.88 11.37 10.13
N THR A 95 -28.86 10.66 9.65
CA THR A 95 -27.67 11.29 9.04
C THR A 95 -28.04 12.14 7.83
N LYS A 96 -28.96 11.64 6.98
CA LYS A 96 -29.46 12.41 5.83
C LYS A 96 -30.18 13.67 6.29
N TRP A 97 -31.10 13.56 7.25
CA TRP A 97 -31.82 14.72 7.78
C TRP A 97 -30.89 15.77 8.38
N ILE A 98 -29.88 15.35 9.13
CA ILE A 98 -28.86 16.25 9.70
C ILE A 98 -28.07 16.95 8.59
N ARG A 99 -27.66 16.23 7.53
CA ARG A 99 -26.92 16.80 6.39
C ARG A 99 -27.75 17.77 5.55
N ASP A 100 -29.07 17.56 5.51
CA ASP A 100 -30.02 18.43 4.81
C ASP A 100 -30.32 19.68 5.65
N ALA A 101 -30.47 19.54 6.97
CA ALA A 101 -30.82 20.63 7.88
C ALA A 101 -29.63 21.48 8.34
N ILE A 102 -28.44 20.89 8.46
CA ILE A 102 -27.24 21.54 9.00
C ILE A 102 -26.08 21.32 8.01
N PRO A 103 -25.86 22.26 7.06
CA PRO A 103 -24.78 22.16 6.09
C PRO A 103 -23.39 22.14 6.73
N GLU A 104 -23.22 22.74 7.92
CA GLU A 104 -21.95 22.71 8.66
C GLU A 104 -21.59 21.30 9.15
N ALA A 105 -22.58 20.44 9.41
CA ALA A 105 -22.34 19.04 9.77
C ALA A 105 -21.72 18.23 8.61
N ARG A 106 -21.72 18.76 7.39
CA ARG A 106 -20.98 18.17 6.25
C ARG A 106 -19.47 18.35 6.39
N LYS A 107 -19.00 19.34 7.17
CA LYS A 107 -17.58 19.72 7.23
C LYS A 107 -16.75 18.90 8.21
N ALA A 108 -17.35 18.17 9.16
CA ALA A 108 -16.55 17.57 10.22
C ALA A 108 -17.19 16.33 10.89
N ILE A 109 -17.07 15.13 10.31
CA ILE A 109 -17.06 13.85 11.08
C ILE A 109 -16.31 12.75 10.31
N VAL A 110 -15.10 13.02 9.83
CA VAL A 110 -14.02 12.03 9.88
C VAL A 110 -12.78 12.86 10.10
N GLY A 111 -12.01 12.54 11.12
CA GLY A 111 -10.62 12.95 11.25
C GLY A 111 -9.80 12.37 10.10
N SER A 112 -10.08 12.78 8.86
CA SER A 112 -8.98 13.05 7.96
C SER A 112 -8.39 14.33 8.51
N VAL A 113 -7.55 14.18 9.55
CA VAL A 113 -6.35 15.02 9.67
C VAL A 113 -5.82 14.98 8.26
N GLY A 114 -6.12 16.00 7.46
CA GLY A 114 -5.95 15.95 6.01
C GLY A 114 -4.56 15.41 5.80
N GLN A 115 -4.44 14.22 5.19
CA GLN A 115 -3.15 13.51 5.08
C GLN A 115 -2.11 14.57 4.83
N ARG A 116 -1.20 14.81 5.78
CA ARG A 116 -0.25 15.92 5.71
C ARG A 116 0.35 15.84 4.31
N ARG A 117 -0.02 16.76 3.42
CA ARG A 117 0.29 16.63 2.00
C ARG A 117 1.74 17.03 1.86
N TYR A 118 2.61 16.05 1.99
CA TYR A 118 4.03 16.24 1.75
C TYR A 118 4.21 16.54 0.26
N PRO A 119 5.03 17.56 -0.09
CA PRO A 119 5.35 17.83 -1.47
C PRO A 119 6.01 16.59 -2.08
N GLU A 120 5.71 16.30 -3.35
CA GLU A 120 6.16 15.07 -4.01
C GLU A 120 7.69 14.98 -4.07
N SER A 121 8.36 16.13 -4.22
CA SER A 121 9.82 16.25 -4.14
C SER A 121 10.40 15.74 -2.82
N LEU A 122 9.73 16.02 -1.70
CA LEU A 122 10.15 15.56 -0.37
C LEU A 122 9.91 14.06 -0.22
N LYS A 123 8.83 13.52 -0.80
CA LYS A 123 8.59 12.06 -0.82
C LYS A 123 9.66 11.33 -1.61
N GLN A 124 9.98 11.80 -2.81
CA GLN A 124 11.01 11.21 -3.67
C GLN A 124 12.38 11.28 -3.00
N THR A 125 12.75 12.43 -2.42
CA THR A 125 13.99 12.59 -1.65
C THR A 125 14.05 11.64 -0.47
N GLY A 126 12.93 11.48 0.24
CA GLY A 126 12.81 10.54 1.36
C GLY A 126 13.02 9.09 0.93
N VAL A 127 12.44 8.68 -0.19
CA VAL A 127 12.61 7.31 -0.72
C VAL A 127 14.03 7.07 -1.23
N VAL A 128 14.63 8.02 -1.96
CA VAL A 128 16.03 7.90 -2.41
C VAL A 128 16.97 7.79 -1.21
N LYS A 129 16.87 8.69 -0.23
CA LYS A 129 17.68 8.63 0.99
C LYS A 129 17.44 7.36 1.80
N LEU A 130 16.21 6.84 1.82
CA LEU A 130 15.91 5.56 2.46
C LEU A 130 16.60 4.41 1.72
N CYS A 131 16.58 4.38 0.38
CA CYS A 131 17.19 3.29 -0.39
C CYS A 131 18.73 3.31 -0.39
N THR A 132 19.36 4.49 -0.31
CA THR A 132 20.83 4.66 -0.34
C THR A 132 21.46 4.90 1.04
N ARG A 133 20.71 4.72 2.13
CA ARG A 133 21.15 5.00 3.50
C ARG A 133 22.35 4.14 3.92
N GLN A 134 23.35 4.77 4.56
CA GLN A 134 24.31 4.09 5.45
C GLN A 134 23.89 4.19 6.93
N GLU A 135 23.06 5.17 7.27
CA GLU A 135 22.51 5.38 8.62
C GLU A 135 21.15 4.69 8.81
N SER A 136 20.65 4.73 10.05
CA SER A 136 19.33 4.16 10.38
C SER A 136 18.19 4.90 9.67
N ALA A 137 17.11 4.17 9.38
CA ALA A 137 15.89 4.77 8.80
C ALA A 137 15.25 5.84 9.71
N GLN A 138 15.54 5.79 11.03
CA GLN A 138 15.09 6.80 11.97
C GLN A 138 15.85 8.11 11.78
N ALA A 139 17.17 8.07 11.67
CA ALA A 139 18.00 9.26 11.44
C ALA A 139 17.62 9.98 10.12
N VAL A 140 17.29 9.21 9.07
CA VAL A 140 16.78 9.78 7.80
C VAL A 140 15.42 10.47 8.01
N ALA A 141 14.55 9.88 8.84
CA ALA A 141 13.24 10.44 9.15
C ALA A 141 13.36 11.75 9.93
N ASP A 142 14.23 11.79 10.94
CA ASP A 142 14.51 12.97 11.76
C ASP A 142 15.07 14.12 10.91
N LYS A 143 16.03 13.83 10.00
CA LYS A 143 16.57 14.81 9.04
C LYS A 143 15.52 15.39 8.08
N LEU A 144 14.43 14.66 7.83
CA LEU A 144 13.34 15.07 6.96
C LEU A 144 12.12 15.61 7.73
N GLY A 145 12.18 15.65 9.07
CA GLY A 145 11.08 16.08 9.93
C GLY A 145 9.82 15.20 9.82
N VAL A 146 9.99 13.92 9.46
CA VAL A 146 8.89 12.95 9.32
C VAL A 146 9.10 11.75 10.21
N CYS A 147 8.02 10.99 10.47
CA CYS A 147 8.15 9.75 11.21
C CYS A 147 8.62 8.60 10.30
N ARG A 148 9.39 7.66 10.87
CA ARG A 148 9.88 6.47 10.16
C ARG A 148 8.79 5.67 9.41
N PRO A 149 7.58 5.44 9.96
CA PRO A 149 6.49 4.79 9.21
C PRO A 149 6.08 5.53 7.93
N THR A 150 6.18 6.86 7.93
CA THR A 150 5.84 7.68 6.76
C THR A 150 6.82 7.45 5.61
N LEU A 151 8.11 7.28 5.89
CA LEU A 151 9.12 6.92 4.87
C LEU A 151 8.83 5.56 4.23
N TYR A 152 8.48 4.54 5.02
CA TYR A 152 8.12 3.23 4.49
C TYR A 152 6.80 3.26 3.71
N ASN A 153 5.84 4.09 4.12
CA ASN A 153 4.61 4.31 3.36
C ASN A 153 4.90 4.95 2.00
N TRP A 154 5.78 5.95 1.92
CA TRP A 154 6.20 6.53 0.64
C TRP A 154 6.94 5.52 -0.23
N LYS A 155 7.83 4.72 0.37
CA LYS A 155 8.52 3.64 -0.33
C LYS A 155 7.51 2.67 -0.96
N ASN A 156 6.53 2.23 -0.18
CA ASN A 156 5.49 1.31 -0.64
C ASN A 156 4.58 1.92 -1.71
N GLN A 157 4.38 3.24 -1.69
CA GLN A 157 3.60 3.97 -2.70
C GLN A 157 4.37 4.11 -4.03
N LEU A 158 5.68 4.39 -3.98
CA LEU A 158 6.49 4.67 -5.17
C LEU A 158 7.14 3.42 -5.78
N LEU A 159 7.57 2.47 -4.96
CA LEU A 159 8.28 1.27 -5.38
C LEU A 159 7.44 -0.02 -5.23
N GLY A 160 6.19 0.11 -4.76
CA GLY A 160 5.33 -1.02 -4.46
C GLY A 160 5.60 -1.63 -3.08
N ARG A 161 4.61 -2.37 -2.57
CA ARG A 161 4.74 -3.10 -1.32
C ARG A 161 5.62 -4.31 -1.55
N GLU A 162 6.90 -4.20 -1.21
CA GLU A 162 7.73 -5.39 -1.00
C GLU A 162 6.99 -6.30 -0.02
N ALA A 163 6.83 -7.58 -0.36
CA ALA A 163 6.25 -8.56 0.55
C ALA A 163 6.92 -8.39 1.91
N PRO A 164 6.16 -8.22 3.02
CA PRO A 164 6.77 -7.99 4.32
C PRO A 164 7.76 -9.12 4.55
N ALA A 165 9.04 -8.75 4.67
CA ALA A 165 10.08 -9.70 5.02
C ALA A 165 9.58 -10.42 6.28
N SER A 166 9.32 -11.71 6.12
CA SER A 166 8.79 -12.58 7.17
C SER A 166 9.57 -12.30 8.45
N MET A 167 8.87 -11.94 9.53
CA MET A 167 9.43 -11.60 10.84
C MET A 167 10.01 -12.83 11.56
N LYS A 168 10.68 -13.73 10.84
CA LYS A 168 11.57 -14.69 11.46
C LYS A 168 12.87 -13.95 11.70
N HIS A 169 13.28 -13.88 12.96
CA HIS A 169 14.61 -13.45 13.36
C HIS A 169 15.62 -14.30 12.58
N THR A 170 16.11 -13.79 11.45
CA THR A 170 17.07 -14.51 10.63
C THR A 170 18.39 -14.45 11.38
N HIS A 171 18.73 -15.54 12.07
CA HIS A 171 20.10 -15.83 12.48
C HIS A 171 21.07 -15.42 11.36
N ARG A 172 22.10 -14.62 11.71
CA ARG A 172 23.33 -14.32 10.95
C ARG A 172 23.20 -14.64 9.45
N SER A 173 22.87 -13.63 8.65
CA SER A 173 22.57 -13.83 7.23
C SER A 173 23.70 -14.58 6.51
N PRO A 174 23.41 -15.35 5.45
CA PRO A 174 24.43 -16.01 4.64
C PRO A 174 25.56 -15.06 4.20
N GLN A 175 25.21 -13.80 3.94
CA GLN A 175 26.14 -12.72 3.57
C GLN A 175 27.12 -12.35 4.70
N GLN A 176 26.72 -12.50 5.98
CA GLN A 176 27.60 -12.27 7.12
C GLN A 176 28.58 -13.43 7.31
N ARG A 177 28.15 -14.67 7.06
CA ARG A 177 29.06 -15.83 7.08
C ARG A 177 30.10 -15.73 5.97
N GLU A 178 29.67 -15.37 4.76
CA GLU A 178 30.56 -15.15 3.62
C GLU A 178 31.57 -14.02 3.89
N ARG A 179 31.15 -12.94 4.55
CA ARG A 179 32.06 -11.87 4.98
C ARG A 179 33.08 -12.35 6.01
N ASP A 180 32.64 -13.06 7.05
CA ASP A 180 33.52 -13.57 8.10
C ASP A 180 34.56 -14.57 7.51
N GLU A 181 34.15 -15.40 6.55
CA GLU A 181 35.03 -16.33 5.82
C GLU A 181 36.06 -15.59 4.96
N LEU A 182 35.62 -14.56 4.22
CA LEU A 182 36.52 -13.72 3.42
C LEU A 182 37.52 -12.94 4.27
N GLU A 183 37.11 -12.42 5.43
CA GLU A 183 38.00 -11.76 6.37
C GLU A 183 39.08 -12.71 6.89
N LEU A 184 38.72 -13.96 7.16
CA LEU A 184 39.64 -15.00 7.59
C LEU A 184 40.64 -15.36 6.48
N GLN A 185 40.18 -15.47 5.23
CA GLN A 185 41.05 -15.67 4.07
C GLN A 185 42.03 -14.50 3.87
N VAL A 186 41.57 -13.26 4.01
CA VAL A 186 42.43 -12.07 3.92
C VAL A 186 43.48 -12.07 5.03
N ALA A 187 43.12 -12.47 6.26
CA ALA A 187 44.06 -12.58 7.37
C ALA A 187 45.14 -13.63 7.12
N THR A 188 44.78 -14.79 6.55
CA THR A 188 45.70 -15.87 6.16
C THR A 188 46.65 -15.41 5.07
N LEU A 189 46.14 -14.87 3.97
CA LEU A 189 46.96 -14.36 2.86
C LEU A 189 47.94 -13.26 3.33
N ARG A 190 47.51 -12.39 4.25
CA ARG A 190 48.40 -11.38 4.85
C ARG A 190 49.53 -12.00 5.67
N ARG A 191 49.32 -13.14 6.34
CA ARG A 191 50.38 -13.87 7.05
C ARG A 191 51.36 -14.48 6.07
N GLU A 192 50.86 -15.14 5.03
CA GLU A 192 51.67 -15.76 3.98
C GLU A 192 52.55 -14.73 3.26
N VAL A 193 51.99 -13.57 2.88
CA VAL A 193 52.78 -12.48 2.28
C VAL A 193 53.90 -12.00 3.20
N ARG A 194 53.65 -11.91 4.52
CA ARG A 194 54.70 -11.55 5.48
C ARG A 194 55.78 -12.62 5.55
N GLN A 195 55.41 -13.89 5.59
CA GLN A 195 56.36 -15.00 5.61
C GLN A 195 57.23 -15.02 4.35
N LEU A 196 56.62 -14.94 3.17
CA LEU A 196 57.34 -14.92 1.89
C LEU A 196 58.32 -13.74 1.79
N ARG A 197 57.97 -12.57 2.35
CA ARG A 197 58.89 -11.44 2.43
C ARG A 197 60.10 -11.73 3.31
N LEU A 198 59.89 -12.36 4.46
CA LEU A 198 60.99 -12.76 5.36
C LEU A 198 61.90 -13.81 4.68
N GLU A 199 61.32 -14.78 3.97
CA GLU A 199 62.06 -15.77 3.20
C GLU A 199 62.90 -15.11 2.09
N GLN A 200 62.33 -14.16 1.34
CA GLN A 200 63.06 -13.38 0.35
C GLN A 200 64.20 -12.57 0.96
N GLU A 201 63.97 -11.94 2.12
CA GLU A 201 65.01 -11.20 2.84
C GLU A 201 66.16 -12.11 3.31
N LEU A 202 65.85 -13.31 3.80
CA LEU A 202 66.83 -14.31 4.19
C LEU A 202 67.65 -14.78 2.98
N LEU A 203 66.98 -15.11 1.88
CA LEU A 203 67.64 -15.53 0.63
C LEU A 203 68.51 -14.40 0.05
N ASN A 204 68.03 -13.16 0.07
CA ASN A 204 68.80 -12.01 -0.38
C ASN A 204 70.03 -11.77 0.51
N LYS A 205 69.90 -11.85 1.84
CA LYS A 205 71.04 -11.74 2.76
C LYS A 205 72.07 -12.85 2.54
N ALA A 206 71.62 -14.09 2.34
CA ALA A 206 72.51 -15.21 2.03
C ALA A 206 73.26 -14.99 0.70
N ASN A 207 72.55 -14.49 -0.32
CA ASN A 207 73.15 -14.17 -1.62
C ASN A 207 74.15 -13.00 -1.52
N GLU A 208 73.84 -11.97 -0.73
CA GLU A 208 74.78 -10.88 -0.42
C GLU A 208 76.03 -11.38 0.33
N LEU A 209 75.91 -12.35 1.23
CA LEU A 209 77.06 -12.98 1.89
C LEU A 209 77.91 -13.78 0.90
N LEU A 210 77.29 -14.53 -0.02
CA LEU A 210 77.98 -15.26 -1.08
C LEU A 210 78.73 -14.31 -2.03
N LYS A 211 78.11 -13.18 -2.41
CA LYS A 211 78.76 -12.13 -3.21
C LYS A 211 79.90 -11.42 -2.47
N LYS A 212 79.87 -11.38 -1.13
CA LYS A 212 80.94 -10.82 -0.28
C LYS A 212 82.07 -11.79 0.02
N TRP A 213 81.90 -13.09 -0.26
CA TRP A 213 82.93 -14.12 -0.06
C TRP A 213 83.58 -14.67 -1.36
N PRO A 214 83.96 -13.84 -2.37
CA PRO A 214 84.83 -14.33 -3.43
C PRO A 214 86.28 -14.28 -2.91
N GLY A 215 86.71 -15.34 -2.21
CA GLY A 215 88.14 -15.54 -1.92
C GLY A 215 88.47 -16.19 -0.58
N ARG A 216 88.24 -17.50 -0.44
CA ARG A 216 89.19 -18.36 0.28
C ARG A 216 89.24 -19.73 -0.37
N GLN A 217 90.42 -20.02 -0.89
CA GLN A 217 90.73 -21.08 -1.83
C GLN A 217 90.63 -22.47 -1.20
N SER A 218 90.22 -23.42 -2.03
CA SER A 218 90.63 -24.82 -1.96
C SER A 218 92.15 -24.90 -1.84
N ALA A 219 92.65 -25.43 -0.71
CA ALA A 219 94.00 -25.94 -0.58
C ALA A 219 93.92 -27.49 -0.62
N ALA A 220 94.76 -28.08 -1.47
CA ALA A 220 94.77 -29.47 -1.89
C ALA A 220 94.88 -30.51 -0.74
N PRO A 221 94.43 -31.77 -0.95
CA PRO A 221 94.59 -32.84 0.03
C PRO A 221 96.00 -33.45 -0.06
N VAL A 222 96.67 -33.50 1.09
CA VAL A 222 97.89 -34.30 1.31
C VAL A 222 97.45 -35.67 1.87
N GLN A 223 97.65 -36.73 1.07
CA GLN A 223 97.76 -38.14 1.52
C GLN A 223 99.10 -38.29 2.29
N PRO A 224 99.42 -39.37 3.07
CA PRO A 224 98.88 -40.74 3.07
C PRO A 224 98.86 -41.43 4.47
N GLY A 225 98.69 -42.77 4.50
CA GLY A 225 99.17 -43.66 5.58
C GLY A 225 98.04 -44.50 6.21
N GLU A 226 97.82 -45.74 5.75
CA GLU A 226 98.41 -46.96 6.36
C GLU A 226 97.95 -47.16 7.81
N ASP A 227 97.03 -48.11 8.04
CA ASP A 227 97.45 -49.42 8.55
C ASP A 227 96.30 -50.44 8.59
N THR A 228 96.72 -51.66 8.29
CA THR A 228 96.01 -52.93 8.09
C THR A 228 95.67 -53.67 9.38
N ALA A 229 94.77 -54.65 9.22
CA ALA A 229 94.62 -55.92 9.97
C ALA A 229 94.01 -55.82 11.39
N ASP A 230 93.10 -56.69 11.83
CA ASP A 230 92.58 -57.98 11.34
C ASP A 230 91.10 -58.12 11.75
#